data_AF-A0A962NK35-F1
#
_entry.id   AF-A0A962NK35-F1
#
_cell.length_a   1.000
_cell.length_b   1.000
_cell.length_c   1.000
_cell.angle_alpha   90.00
_cell.angle_beta   90.00
_cell.angle_gamma   90.00
#
_symmetry.space_group_name_H-M   'P 1'
#
loop_
_entity.id
_entity.type
_entity.pdbx_description
1 polymer ?
#
loop_
_entity_poly.entity_id
_entity_poly.type
_entity_poly.pdbx_seq_one_letter_code
_entity_poly.pdbx_strand_id
1 'polypeptide(L)'
;MSAADSSSRKPMTLARYVRKRNGVPLGAAGSLTNMLSRSLGAPGFRRFWQYWNPVWGYCLGRYVHQPLSRWLPSAVAVVMTFAVSGFLHDLAVMIVKFRGIFFFTPWFAVMGMLVVLTSAFGVRFDGLPWWGRATMNL
;
A
#
# COMPACT_ATOMS: atom_id res chain seq x y z
N MET A 1 34.05 8.11 28.72
CA MET A 1 33.25 6.93 28.32
C MET A 1 31.93 7.40 27.72
N SER A 2 31.76 7.02 26.45
CA SER A 2 30.61 7.13 25.52
C SER A 2 29.43 8.05 25.83
N ALA A 3 29.31 9.12 25.03
CA ALA A 3 28.04 9.78 24.77
C ALA A 3 27.10 8.81 24.03
N ALA A 4 25.89 8.63 24.54
CA ALA A 4 24.85 7.85 23.89
C ALA A 4 24.31 8.63 22.68
N ASP A 5 24.51 8.07 21.49
CA ASP A 5 23.93 8.53 20.23
C ASP A 5 22.40 8.42 20.29
N SER A 6 21.75 9.52 20.62
CA SER A 6 20.30 9.67 20.53
C SER A 6 19.92 9.97 19.08
N SER A 7 19.92 8.93 18.24
CA SER A 7 19.36 8.96 16.89
C SER A 7 17.89 9.38 16.94
N SER A 8 17.60 10.68 16.82
CA SER A 8 16.25 11.17 16.60
C SER A 8 15.80 10.66 15.22
N ARG A 9 14.87 9.69 15.20
CA ARG A 9 14.33 9.18 13.93
C ARG A 9 13.51 10.29 13.29
N LYS A 10 14.13 11.07 12.40
CA LYS A 10 13.43 12.07 11.58
C LYS A 10 12.18 11.43 10.95
N PRO A 11 11.01 12.09 10.99
CA PRO A 11 9.80 11.56 10.41
C PRO A 11 10.03 11.23 8.92
N MET A 12 9.58 10.05 8.48
CA MET A 12 9.71 9.64 7.09
C MET A 12 8.93 10.62 6.20
N THR A 13 9.64 11.36 5.36
CA THR A 13 9.02 12.25 4.38
C THR A 13 8.46 11.46 3.20
N LEU A 14 7.48 12.03 2.48
CA LEU A 14 6.92 11.43 1.26
C LEU A 14 8.01 11.09 0.24
N ALA A 15 8.93 12.03 -0.03
CA ALA A 15 10.02 11.80 -0.99
C ALA A 15 10.91 10.61 -0.60
N ARG A 16 11.21 10.46 0.69
CA ARG A 16 12.01 9.32 1.21
C ARG A 16 11.21 8.02 1.17
N TYR A 17 9.92 8.07 1.46
CA TYR A 17 9.01 6.94 1.35
C TYR A 17 8.93 6.42 -0.08
N VAL A 18 8.68 7.32 -1.04
CA VAL A 18 8.58 6.99 -2.46
C VAL A 18 9.89 6.45 -2.99
N ARG A 19 11.03 7.09 -2.67
CA ARG A 19 12.36 6.56 -3.06
C ARG A 19 12.60 5.15 -2.51
N LYS A 20 12.22 4.89 -1.26
CA LYS A 20 12.35 3.54 -0.64
C LYS A 20 11.51 2.50 -1.37
N ARG A 21 10.27 2.84 -1.77
CA ARG A 21 9.34 1.90 -2.41
C ARG A 21 9.61 1.71 -3.90
N ASN A 22 9.90 2.80 -4.60
CA ASN A 22 10.00 2.83 -6.06
C ASN A 22 11.45 2.75 -6.59
N GLY A 23 12.44 2.95 -5.72
CA GLY A 23 13.86 2.96 -6.09
C GLY A 23 14.34 4.25 -6.75
N VAL A 24 13.41 5.08 -7.25
CA VAL A 24 13.70 6.38 -7.88
C VAL A 24 13.07 7.54 -7.10
N PRO A 25 13.60 8.77 -7.22
CA PRO A 25 13.00 9.95 -6.60
C PRO A 25 11.54 10.18 -7.04
N LEU A 26 10.78 10.87 -6.19
CA LEU A 26 9.44 11.33 -6.54
C LEU A 26 9.52 12.25 -7.79
N GLY A 27 8.67 11.99 -8.78
CA GLY A 27 8.63 12.77 -10.03
C GLY A 27 9.71 12.41 -11.06
N ALA A 28 10.59 11.43 -10.78
CA ALA A 28 11.61 11.00 -11.73
C ALA A 28 11.00 10.25 -12.93
N ALA A 29 11.65 10.37 -14.09
CA ALA A 29 11.35 9.54 -15.25
C ALA A 29 11.49 8.04 -14.89
N GLY A 30 10.59 7.20 -15.42
CA GLY A 30 10.55 5.77 -15.11
C GLY A 30 9.88 5.41 -13.78
N SER A 31 9.36 6.39 -13.01
CA SER A 31 8.64 6.13 -11.75
C SER A 31 7.46 5.17 -11.94
N LEU A 32 6.67 5.32 -13.00
CA LEU A 32 5.54 4.42 -13.28
C LEU A 32 6.01 2.99 -13.60
N THR A 33 7.01 2.85 -14.48
CA THR A 33 7.57 1.55 -14.88
C THR A 33 8.14 0.80 -13.69
N ASN A 34 8.91 1.47 -12.83
CA ASN A 34 9.45 0.85 -11.61
C ASN A 34 8.35 0.45 -10.63
N MET A 35 7.31 1.27 -10.50
CA MET A 35 6.20 0.98 -9.61
C MET A 35 5.49 -0.30 -10.06
N LEU A 36 5.12 -0.37 -11.35
CA LEU A 36 4.45 -1.53 -11.93
C LEU A 36 5.33 -2.79 -11.85
N SER A 37 6.61 -2.69 -12.24
CA SER A 37 7.56 -3.80 -12.18
C SER A 37 7.71 -4.35 -10.75
N ARG A 38 7.82 -3.47 -9.75
CA ARG A 38 7.96 -3.86 -8.34
C ARG A 38 6.67 -4.38 -7.74
N SER A 39 5.53 -3.78 -8.06
CA SER A 39 4.22 -4.26 -7.62
C SER A 39 3.96 -5.66 -8.15
N LEU A 40 3.99 -5.85 -9.46
CA LEU A 40 3.72 -7.14 -10.09
C LEU A 40 4.74 -8.20 -9.68
N GLY A 41 6.02 -7.83 -9.60
CA GLY A 41 7.10 -8.70 -9.14
C GLY A 41 7.17 -8.89 -7.62
N ALA A 42 6.19 -8.42 -6.85
CA ALA A 42 6.24 -8.50 -5.39
C ALA A 42 6.19 -9.97 -4.91
N PRO A 43 6.98 -10.35 -3.90
CA PRO A 43 7.01 -11.70 -3.35
C PRO A 43 5.76 -12.06 -2.52
N GLY A 44 4.70 -11.27 -2.56
CA GLY A 44 3.47 -11.54 -1.83
C GLY A 44 2.47 -10.40 -1.90
N PHE A 45 1.21 -10.71 -1.65
CA PHE A 45 0.07 -9.82 -1.89
C PHE A 45 0.12 -8.54 -1.05
N ARG A 46 0.48 -8.64 0.24
CA ARG A 46 0.72 -7.46 1.08
C ARG A 46 1.75 -6.52 0.48
N ARG A 47 2.81 -7.07 -0.12
CA ARG A 47 3.92 -6.26 -0.66
C ARG A 47 3.57 -5.65 -2.01
N PHE A 48 2.74 -6.30 -2.82
CA PHE A 48 2.12 -5.71 -4.03
C PHE A 48 1.48 -4.36 -3.70
N TRP A 49 0.57 -4.33 -2.72
CA TRP A 49 -0.15 -3.11 -2.31
C TRP A 49 0.74 -2.04 -1.66
N GLN A 50 1.91 -2.42 -1.13
CA GLN A 50 2.88 -1.45 -0.62
C GLN A 50 3.71 -0.77 -1.71
N TYR A 51 3.85 -1.43 -2.86
CA TYR A 51 4.50 -0.85 -4.03
C TYR A 51 3.49 -0.15 -4.95
N TRP A 52 2.24 -0.61 -4.95
CA TRP A 52 1.18 -0.04 -5.77
C TRP A 52 0.84 1.37 -5.28
N ASN A 53 1.14 2.38 -6.10
CA ASN A 53 0.96 3.80 -5.82
C ASN A 53 1.52 4.22 -4.45
N PRO A 54 2.86 4.40 -4.33
CA PRO A 54 3.50 4.70 -3.06
C PRO A 54 3.13 6.07 -2.48
N VAL A 55 2.67 7.02 -3.30
CA VAL A 55 2.17 8.32 -2.82
C VAL A 55 0.85 8.11 -2.09
N TRP A 56 -0.08 7.39 -2.70
CA TRP A 56 -1.36 7.04 -2.09
C TRP A 56 -1.18 6.22 -0.81
N GLY A 57 -0.31 5.20 -0.86
CA GLY A 57 0.03 4.39 0.30
C GLY A 57 0.67 5.17 1.45
N TYR A 58 1.45 6.22 1.16
CA TYR A 58 1.98 7.13 2.19
C TYR A 58 0.87 7.92 2.89
N CYS A 59 -0.04 8.53 2.11
CA CYS A 59 -1.16 9.31 2.65
C CYS A 59 -2.09 8.43 3.50
N LEU A 60 -2.52 7.28 2.98
CA LEU A 60 -3.35 6.35 3.75
C LEU A 60 -2.62 5.83 4.99
N GLY A 61 -1.33 5.49 4.87
CA GLY A 61 -0.51 5.04 5.99
C GLY A 61 -0.48 6.06 7.13
N ARG A 62 -0.29 7.33 6.81
CA ARG A 62 -0.15 8.41 7.79
C ARG A 62 -1.47 8.91 8.36
N TYR A 63 -2.50 9.07 7.54
CA TYR A 63 -3.74 9.74 7.94
C TYR A 63 -4.88 8.79 8.25
N VAL A 64 -4.81 7.52 7.83
CA VAL A 64 -5.87 6.53 8.05
C VAL A 64 -5.35 5.36 8.89
N HIS A 65 -4.36 4.64 8.38
CA HIS A 65 -3.88 3.41 9.01
C HIS A 65 -3.25 3.66 10.38
N GLN A 66 -2.34 4.64 10.49
CA GLN A 66 -1.65 4.93 11.75
C GLN A 66 -2.63 5.36 12.86
N PRO A 67 -3.59 6.28 12.62
CA PRO A 67 -4.64 6.56 13.61
C PRO A 67 -5.47 5.34 13.98
N LEU A 68 -5.97 4.57 13.00
CA LEU A 68 -6.79 3.39 13.25
C LEU A 68 -6.07 2.33 14.08
N SER A 69 -4.78 2.11 13.79
CA SER A 69 -3.96 1.10 14.48
C SER A 69 -3.68 1.42 15.95
N ARG A 70 -4.00 2.63 16.42
CA ARG A 70 -3.91 2.96 17.85
C ARG A 70 -5.04 2.34 18.66
N TRP A 71 -6.19 2.08 18.02
CA TRP A 71 -7.40 1.63 18.70
C TRP A 71 -7.86 0.24 18.25
N LEU A 72 -7.48 -0.17 17.03
CA LEU A 72 -7.91 -1.42 16.42
C LEU A 72 -6.75 -2.41 16.28
N PRO A 73 -7.03 -3.73 16.30
CA PRO A 73 -6.06 -4.74 15.91
C PRO A 73 -5.54 -4.50 14.50
N SER A 74 -4.27 -4.84 14.25
CA SER A 74 -3.60 -4.55 12.98
C SER A 74 -4.37 -5.08 11.75
N ALA A 75 -4.96 -6.27 11.85
CA ALA A 75 -5.77 -6.86 10.79
C ALA A 75 -6.98 -5.99 10.43
N VAL A 76 -7.74 -5.56 11.44
CA VAL A 76 -8.93 -4.70 11.25
C VAL A 76 -8.51 -3.34 10.70
N ALA A 77 -7.43 -2.75 11.22
CA ALA A 77 -6.89 -1.49 10.72
C ALA A 77 -6.49 -1.57 9.25
N VAL A 78 -5.95 -2.70 8.77
CA VAL A 78 -5.66 -2.91 7.34
C VAL A 78 -6.95 -2.93 6.52
N VAL A 79 -7.93 -3.75 6.88
CA VAL A 79 -9.20 -3.86 6.13
C VAL A 79 -9.91 -2.51 6.06
N MET A 80 -9.98 -1.78 7.19
CA MET A 80 -10.58 -0.44 7.23
C MET A 80 -9.81 0.58 6.38
N THR A 81 -8.47 0.51 6.36
CA THR A 81 -7.67 1.39 5.49
C THR A 81 -7.98 1.15 4.01
N PHE A 82 -8.16 -0.11 3.61
CA PHE A 82 -8.59 -0.46 2.26
C PHE A 82 -10.01 0.02 1.97
N ALA A 83 -10.97 -0.17 2.88
CA ALA A 83 -12.34 0.32 2.70
C ALA A 83 -12.38 1.85 2.52
N VAL A 84 -11.63 2.61 3.33
CA VAL A 84 -11.49 4.07 3.19
C VAL A 84 -10.84 4.43 1.85
N SER A 85 -9.83 3.66 1.40
CA SER A 85 -9.26 3.83 0.06
C SER A 85 -10.32 3.65 -1.03
N GLY A 86 -11.13 2.60 -0.95
CA GLY A 86 -12.20 2.32 -1.92
C GLY A 86 -13.26 3.43 -1.94
N PHE A 87 -13.67 3.92 -0.76
CA PHE A 87 -14.57 5.07 -0.63
C PHE A 87 -13.97 6.33 -1.27
N LEU A 88 -12.66 6.54 -1.06
CA LEU A 88 -11.76 7.44 -1.78
C LEU A 88 -12.06 7.52 -3.29
N HIS A 89 -11.98 6.35 -3.90
CA HIS A 89 -12.11 6.16 -5.35
C HIS A 89 -13.56 6.30 -5.81
N ASP A 90 -14.52 5.73 -5.08
CA ASP A 90 -15.93 5.89 -5.36
C ASP A 90 -16.30 7.39 -5.36
N LEU A 91 -15.86 8.16 -4.35
CA LEU A 91 -16.11 9.59 -4.29
C LEU A 91 -15.52 10.35 -5.49
N ALA A 92 -14.27 10.05 -5.85
CA ALA A 92 -13.64 10.67 -7.03
C ALA A 92 -14.42 10.37 -8.32
N VAL A 93 -14.87 9.13 -8.50
CA VAL A 93 -15.67 8.72 -9.66
C VAL A 93 -17.07 9.33 -9.64
N MET A 94 -17.71 9.42 -8.47
CA MET A 94 -19.01 10.06 -8.29
C MET A 94 -18.94 11.55 -8.66
N ILE A 95 -17.88 12.25 -8.27
CA ILE A 95 -17.67 13.67 -8.63
C ILE A 95 -17.50 13.83 -10.13
N VAL A 96 -16.71 12.97 -10.78
CA VAL A 96 -16.44 13.06 -12.23
C VAL A 96 -17.65 12.65 -13.07
N LYS A 97 -18.38 11.61 -12.65
CA LYS A 97 -19.50 11.05 -13.42
C LYS A 97 -20.87 11.60 -13.01
N PHE A 98 -20.94 12.37 -11.93
CA PHE A 98 -22.18 12.86 -11.31
C PHE A 98 -23.23 11.75 -11.05
N ARG A 99 -22.77 10.53 -10.76
CA ARG A 99 -23.63 9.36 -10.50
C ARG A 99 -23.10 8.58 -9.31
N GLY A 100 -24.01 8.16 -8.42
CA GLY A 100 -23.68 7.30 -7.28
C GLY A 100 -23.15 5.94 -7.74
N ILE A 101 -21.86 5.70 -7.49
CA ILE A 101 -21.16 4.44 -7.81
C ILE A 101 -20.42 4.02 -6.54
N PHE A 102 -20.69 2.81 -6.06
CA PHE A 102 -20.14 2.25 -4.81
C PHE A 102 -19.43 0.92 -5.06
N PHE A 103 -18.68 0.83 -6.15
CA PHE A 103 -18.06 -0.42 -6.58
C PHE A 103 -16.69 -0.63 -5.91
N PHE A 104 -15.90 0.44 -5.76
CA PHE A 104 -14.54 0.33 -5.26
C PHE A 104 -14.52 0.03 -3.76
N THR A 105 -15.43 0.57 -2.97
CA THR A 105 -15.48 0.33 -1.51
C THR A 105 -15.57 -1.17 -1.16
N PRO A 106 -16.57 -1.94 -1.61
CA PRO A 106 -16.66 -3.37 -1.30
C PRO A 106 -15.49 -4.15 -1.90
N TRP A 107 -15.06 -3.81 -3.12
CA TRP A 107 -13.92 -4.45 -3.77
C TRP A 107 -12.61 -4.30 -2.97
N PHE A 108 -12.28 -3.07 -2.57
CA PHE A 108 -11.08 -2.82 -1.77
C PHE A 108 -11.18 -3.48 -0.39
N ALA A 109 -12.36 -3.52 0.23
CA ALA A 109 -12.54 -4.24 1.49
C ALA A 109 -12.21 -5.74 1.35
N VAL A 110 -12.65 -6.39 0.26
CA VAL A 110 -12.26 -7.78 -0.07
C VAL A 110 -10.75 -7.90 -0.24
N MET A 111 -10.13 -6.98 -0.97
CA MET A 111 -8.66 -6.97 -1.13
C MET A 111 -7.93 -6.80 0.20
N GLY A 112 -8.43 -5.96 1.10
CA GLY A 112 -7.90 -5.81 2.45
C GLY A 112 -7.98 -7.11 3.26
N MET A 113 -9.10 -7.84 3.15
CA MET A 113 -9.26 -9.15 3.78
C MET A 113 -8.26 -10.17 3.21
N LEU A 114 -8.10 -10.22 1.89
CA LEU A 114 -7.12 -11.08 1.22
C LEU A 114 -5.68 -10.75 1.66
N VAL A 115 -5.34 -9.47 1.83
CA VAL A 115 -4.04 -9.05 2.39
C VAL A 115 -3.83 -9.60 3.80
N VAL A 116 -4.84 -9.54 4.66
CA VAL A 116 -4.76 -10.06 6.03
C VAL A 116 -4.60 -11.58 6.02
N LEU A 117 -5.44 -12.29 5.27
CA LEU A 117 -5.43 -13.75 5.19
C LEU A 117 -4.10 -14.27 4.61
N THR A 118 -3.67 -13.75 3.46
CA THR A 118 -2.39 -14.15 2.85
C THR A 118 -1.20 -13.85 3.75
N SER A 119 -1.24 -12.74 4.51
CA SER A 119 -0.21 -12.44 5.51
C SER A 119 -0.25 -13.41 6.69
N ALA A 120 -1.44 -13.79 7.17
CA ALA A 120 -1.62 -14.69 8.31
C ALA A 120 -1.18 -16.13 7.98
N PHE A 121 -1.46 -16.60 6.76
CA PHE A 121 -1.02 -17.91 6.27
C PHE A 121 0.44 -17.93 5.76
N GLY A 122 1.15 -16.79 5.81
CA GLY A 122 2.53 -16.70 5.36
C GLY A 122 2.71 -16.97 3.86
N VAL A 123 1.68 -16.71 3.04
CA VAL A 123 1.70 -16.97 1.60
C VAL A 123 2.74 -16.05 0.95
N ARG A 124 3.75 -16.65 0.35
CA ARG A 124 4.86 -15.94 -0.29
C ARG A 124 5.19 -16.60 -1.63
N PHE A 125 5.63 -15.77 -2.56
CA PHE A 125 5.92 -16.14 -3.94
C PHE A 125 7.41 -15.99 -4.27
N ASP A 126 8.29 -16.01 -3.26
CA ASP A 126 9.73 -15.77 -3.43
C ASP A 126 10.39 -16.77 -4.39
N GLY A 127 9.88 -18.01 -4.46
CA GLY A 127 10.39 -19.06 -5.35
C GLY A 127 9.96 -18.94 -6.82
N LEU A 128 9.05 -18.02 -7.15
CA LEU A 128 8.54 -17.88 -8.51
C LEU A 128 9.32 -16.82 -9.32
N PRO A 129 9.53 -17.05 -10.63
CA PRO A 129 10.04 -16.03 -11.54
C PRO A 129 9.08 -14.82 -11.59
N TRP A 130 9.56 -13.68 -12.10
CA TRP A 130 8.81 -12.42 -12.06
C TRP A 130 7.39 -12.54 -12.65
N TRP A 131 7.23 -13.25 -13.77
CA TRP A 131 5.92 -13.45 -14.40
C TRP A 131 4.96 -14.27 -13.52
N GLY A 132 5.46 -15.31 -12.84
CA GLY A 132 4.66 -16.13 -11.92
C GLY A 132 4.18 -15.32 -10.72
N ARG A 133 5.02 -14.39 -10.23
CA ARG A 133 4.63 -13.42 -9.20
C ARG A 133 3.59 -12.43 -9.71
N ALA A 134 3.74 -11.96 -10.94
CA ALA A 134 2.79 -11.03 -11.55
C ALA A 134 1.39 -11.64 -11.65
N THR A 135 1.28 -12.89 -12.10
CA THR A 135 -0.01 -13.61 -12.21
C THR A 135 -0.67 -13.80 -10.85
N MET A 136 0.11 -14.13 -9.80
CA MET A 136 -0.45 -14.35 -8.46
C MET A 136 -0.86 -13.06 -7.74
N ASN A 137 -0.33 -11.90 -8.15
CA ASN A 137 -0.64 -10.62 -7.54
C ASN A 137 -1.78 -9.84 -8.25
N LEU A 138 -2.21 -10.29 -9.43
CA LEU A 138 -3.33 -9.74 -10.20
C LEU A 138 -4.64 -10.42 -9.82
#